data_AF-A0A7K1CGY9-F1
#
_entry.id   AF-A0A7K1CGY9-F1
#
_cell.length_a   1.000
_cell.length_b   1.000
_cell.length_c   1.000
_cell.angle_alpha   90.00
_cell.angle_beta   90.00
_cell.angle_gamma   90.00
#
_symmetry.space_group_name_H-M   'P 1'
#
loop_
_entity.id
_entity.type
_entity.pdbx_description
1 polymer ?
#
loop_
_entity_poly.entity_id
_entity_poly.type
_entity_poly.pdbx_seq_one_letter_code
_entity_poly.pdbx_strand_id
1 'polypeptide(L)'
;MSAKDLRSKLRLLLLAPLALALTGCAKVSGLGFEEGLSSVNDISLSLWSWSWIAAGVVGVFTLILILWPAVFHRASASKGEFPKQTQYNVPVEIAYTIIPFIIVAVLFYFTAVKETKIVEKTTTYAHEITVEGIQWSWQFGYPEAGPKAVLTGTPANPPTMVVPLGEKVRYTITSNDVVHGFWIPAFMIQMQNLPGVTNSLEFTANKLGTYPGRCNILCGRNHAQMLFTVKVVTPSEYKAYLETLKASNA
;
A
#
# COMPACT_ATOMS: atom_id res chain seq x y z
N MET A 1 31.83 -27.08 29.81
CA MET A 1 31.65 -25.67 29.41
C MET A 1 31.58 -24.84 30.69
N SER A 2 32.48 -23.86 30.88
CA SER A 2 32.62 -23.16 32.17
C SER A 2 31.46 -22.18 32.40
N ALA A 3 31.01 -22.02 33.64
CA ALA A 3 29.94 -21.09 34.02
C ALA A 3 30.24 -19.62 33.62
N LYS A 4 31.52 -19.27 33.43
CA LYS A 4 31.96 -17.97 32.90
C LYS A 4 31.61 -17.76 31.43
N ASP A 5 31.72 -18.80 30.60
CA ASP A 5 31.40 -18.73 29.16
C ASP A 5 29.89 -18.60 28.92
N LEU A 6 29.08 -19.25 29.76
CA LEU A 6 27.63 -19.16 29.68
C LEU A 6 27.12 -17.75 30.07
N ARG A 7 27.71 -17.13 31.11
CA ARG A 7 27.37 -15.76 31.53
C ARG A 7 27.81 -14.69 30.53
N SER A 8 28.96 -14.89 29.87
CA SER A 8 29.45 -14.02 28.79
C SER A 8 28.53 -14.06 27.57
N LYS A 9 28.13 -15.26 27.13
CA LYS A 9 27.18 -15.43 26.02
C LYS A 9 25.78 -14.89 26.35
N LEU A 10 25.29 -15.07 27.59
CA LEU A 10 24.02 -14.50 28.03
C LEU A 10 24.02 -12.96 28.04
N ARG A 11 25.13 -12.33 28.45
CA ARG A 11 25.27 -10.87 28.43
C ARG A 11 25.26 -10.32 27.00
N LEU A 12 25.91 -11.02 26.05
CA LEU A 12 25.89 -10.65 24.63
C LEU A 12 24.48 -10.81 24.01
N LEU A 13 23.75 -11.86 24.41
CA LEU A 13 22.37 -12.12 23.98
C LEU A 13 21.34 -11.12 24.55
N LEU A 14 21.61 -10.52 25.71
CA LEU A 14 20.75 -9.51 26.33
C LEU A 14 21.06 -8.07 25.85
N LEU A 15 22.30 -7.80 25.42
CA LEU A 15 22.71 -6.47 24.94
C LEU A 15 22.26 -6.19 23.49
N ALA A 16 22.15 -7.23 22.65
CA ALA A 16 21.68 -7.08 21.26
C ALA A 16 20.22 -6.57 21.14
N PRO A 17 19.21 -7.13 21.85
CA PRO A 17 17.84 -6.61 21.80
C PRO A 17 17.72 -5.22 22.43
N LEU A 18 18.54 -4.88 23.42
CA LEU A 18 18.55 -3.54 24.01
C LEU A 18 19.12 -2.48 23.05
N ALA A 19 20.17 -2.83 22.27
CA ALA A 19 20.70 -1.97 21.22
C ALA A 19 19.72 -1.79 20.05
N LEU A 20 18.97 -2.84 19.68
CA LEU A 20 17.88 -2.77 18.70
C LEU A 20 16.69 -1.93 19.21
N ALA A 21 16.36 -2.02 20.51
CA ALA A 21 15.33 -1.18 21.13
C ALA A 21 15.73 0.30 21.18
N LEU A 22 17.02 0.60 21.33
CA LEU A 22 17.57 1.97 21.34
C LEU A 22 17.64 2.62 19.95
N THR A 23 17.49 1.87 18.86
CA THR A 23 17.36 2.44 17.49
C THR A 23 15.95 2.95 17.15
N GLY A 24 15.01 2.91 18.10
CA GLY A 24 13.60 3.28 17.93
C GLY A 24 13.29 4.75 17.60
N CYS A 25 14.28 5.63 17.47
CA CYS A 25 14.09 7.04 17.07
C CYS A 25 14.47 7.33 15.62
N ALA A 26 14.90 6.35 14.83
CA ALA A 26 15.09 6.53 13.40
C ALA A 26 13.74 6.46 12.70
N LYS A 27 13.41 7.49 11.90
CA LYS A 27 12.26 7.47 10.99
C LYS A 27 12.35 6.19 10.16
N VAL A 28 11.46 5.24 10.40
CA VAL A 28 11.42 3.99 9.63
C VAL A 28 11.25 4.40 8.18
N SER A 29 12.23 4.12 7.32
CA SER A 29 12.13 4.47 5.90
C SER A 29 10.80 3.93 5.37
N GLY A 30 10.10 4.64 4.48
CA GLY A 30 8.79 4.22 3.98
C GLY A 30 8.77 2.91 3.15
N LEU A 31 9.85 2.12 3.19
CA LEU A 31 9.98 0.79 2.59
C LEU A 31 9.51 0.78 1.12
N GLY A 32 9.99 1.77 0.35
CA GLY A 32 9.63 1.95 -1.05
C GLY A 32 8.55 3.00 -1.33
N PHE A 33 7.94 3.60 -0.30
CA PHE A 33 7.00 4.72 -0.44
C PHE A 33 7.54 6.00 0.21
N GLU A 34 7.21 7.13 -0.41
CA GLU A 34 7.45 8.46 0.14
C GLU A 34 6.24 8.89 1.00
N GLU A 35 6.48 9.70 2.02
CA GLU A 35 5.44 10.23 2.92
C GLU A 35 4.92 11.59 2.44
N GLY A 36 3.71 11.98 2.86
CA GLY A 36 3.19 13.32 2.60
C GLY A 36 2.74 13.55 1.16
N LEU A 37 2.52 12.48 0.37
CA LEU A 37 2.10 12.62 -1.03
C LEU A 37 0.59 12.79 -1.17
N SER A 38 -0.20 12.17 -0.31
CA SER A 38 -1.66 12.29 -0.29
C SER A 38 -2.25 11.94 1.07
N SER A 39 -3.50 12.34 1.31
CA SER A 39 -4.22 11.98 2.53
C SER A 39 -4.30 10.47 2.78
N VAL A 40 -4.42 9.67 1.72
CA VAL A 40 -4.46 8.19 1.82
C VAL A 40 -3.10 7.62 2.15
N ASN A 41 -2.04 8.11 1.50
CA ASN A 41 -0.66 7.72 1.79
C ASN A 41 -0.28 8.00 3.25
N ASP A 42 -0.64 9.17 3.78
CA ASP A 42 -0.37 9.54 5.18
C ASP A 42 -1.05 8.60 6.19
N ILE A 43 -2.24 8.11 5.84
CA ILE A 43 -2.97 7.12 6.64
C ILE A 43 -2.34 5.73 6.47
N SER A 44 -2.06 5.31 5.24
CA SER A 44 -1.68 3.92 4.91
C SER A 44 -0.23 3.60 5.26
N LEU A 45 0.68 4.57 5.14
CA LEU A 45 2.11 4.32 5.25
C LEU A 45 2.51 3.80 6.64
N SER A 46 1.89 4.31 7.71
CA SER A 46 2.19 3.81 9.05
C SER A 46 1.79 2.34 9.21
N LEU A 47 0.65 1.93 8.64
CA LEU A 47 0.18 0.54 8.68
C LEU A 47 1.12 -0.36 7.87
N TRP A 48 1.56 0.08 6.70
CA TRP A 48 2.55 -0.60 5.88
C TRP A 48 3.86 -0.85 6.65
N SER A 49 4.46 0.20 7.21
CA SER A 49 5.73 0.10 7.94
C SER A 49 5.64 -0.84 9.14
N TRP A 50 4.59 -0.73 9.97
CA TRP A 50 4.41 -1.61 11.12
C TRP A 50 4.10 -3.06 10.73
N SER A 51 3.35 -3.27 9.64
CA SER A 51 3.07 -4.63 9.13
C SER A 51 4.34 -5.31 8.65
N TRP A 52 5.23 -4.60 7.95
CA TRP A 52 6.52 -5.14 7.53
C TRP A 52 7.48 -5.39 8.69
N ILE A 53 7.48 -4.53 9.71
CA ILE A 53 8.26 -4.79 10.93
C ILE A 53 7.76 -6.07 11.60
N ALA A 54 6.45 -6.22 11.78
CA ALA A 54 5.86 -7.43 12.36
C ALA A 54 6.19 -8.68 11.52
N ALA A 55 6.04 -8.61 10.20
CA ALA A 55 6.39 -9.69 9.28
C ALA A 55 7.89 -10.03 9.33
N GLY A 56 8.76 -9.01 9.43
CA GLY A 56 10.20 -9.18 9.56
C GLY A 56 10.59 -9.89 10.86
N VAL A 57 9.98 -9.53 11.99
CA VAL A 57 10.20 -10.20 13.28
C VAL A 57 9.77 -11.67 13.22
N VAL A 58 8.58 -11.96 12.68
CA VAL A 58 8.08 -13.33 12.50
C VAL A 58 8.98 -14.12 11.54
N GLY A 59 9.40 -13.50 10.44
CA GLY A 59 10.28 -14.10 9.44
C GLY A 59 11.65 -14.46 10.00
N VAL A 60 12.30 -13.54 10.73
CA VAL A 60 13.60 -13.80 11.38
C VAL A 60 13.47 -14.89 12.44
N PHE A 61 12.43 -14.85 13.27
CA PHE A 61 12.18 -15.90 14.27
C PHE A 61 12.02 -17.28 13.61
N THR A 62 11.21 -17.36 12.56
CA THR A 62 10.98 -18.61 11.80
C THR A 62 12.28 -19.09 11.14
N LEU A 63 13.07 -18.18 10.57
CA LEU A 63 14.35 -18.50 9.96
C LEU A 63 15.33 -19.08 10.98
N ILE A 64 15.39 -18.53 12.20
CA ILE A 64 16.18 -19.07 13.29
C ILE A 64 15.72 -20.49 13.65
N LEU A 65 14.41 -20.72 13.78
CA LEU A 65 13.86 -22.04 14.09
C LEU A 65 14.18 -23.10 13.03
N ILE A 66 14.33 -22.71 11.76
CA ILE A 66 14.72 -23.62 10.67
C ILE A 66 16.23 -23.85 10.65
N LEU A 67 17.03 -22.77 10.70
CA LEU A 67 18.49 -22.87 10.52
C LEU A 67 19.20 -23.41 11.76
N TRP A 68 18.68 -23.14 12.96
CA TRP A 68 19.31 -23.57 14.20
C TRP A 68 19.42 -25.09 14.31
N PRO A 69 18.35 -25.89 14.13
CA PRO A 69 18.46 -27.34 14.11
C PRO A 69 19.31 -27.86 12.95
N ALA A 70 19.21 -27.25 11.77
CA ALA A 70 19.97 -27.66 10.59
C ALA A 70 21.50 -27.54 10.79
N VAL A 71 21.95 -26.54 11.55
CA VAL A 71 23.38 -26.30 11.82
C VAL A 71 23.84 -27.00 13.09
N PHE A 72 23.10 -26.89 14.20
CA PHE A 72 23.57 -27.33 15.52
C PHE A 72 23.10 -28.72 15.93
N HIS A 73 22.01 -29.23 15.33
CA HIS A 73 21.40 -30.51 15.69
C HIS A 73 21.48 -31.55 14.57
N ARG A 74 22.23 -31.27 13.50
CA ARG A 74 22.47 -32.24 12.42
C ARG A 74 23.43 -33.33 12.89
N ALA A 75 22.93 -34.57 12.97
CA ALA A 75 23.75 -35.74 13.27
C ALA A 75 24.71 -36.08 12.11
N SER A 76 25.92 -36.55 12.46
CA SER A 76 26.82 -37.18 11.49
C SER A 76 26.28 -38.57 11.13
N ALA A 77 26.26 -38.92 9.84
CA ALA A 77 25.83 -40.23 9.36
C ALA A 77 26.59 -41.41 10.02
N SER A 78 27.77 -41.15 10.57
CA SER A 78 28.66 -42.16 11.17
C SER A 78 28.33 -42.55 12.62
N LYS A 79 27.43 -41.85 13.32
CA LYS A 79 27.24 -42.03 14.78
C LYS A 79 26.21 -43.09 15.18
N GLY A 80 25.37 -43.57 14.27
CA GLY A 80 24.37 -44.62 14.57
C GLY A 80 23.34 -44.27 15.65
N GLU A 81 23.26 -43.01 16.09
CA GLU A 81 22.28 -42.54 17.08
C GLU A 81 20.95 -42.19 16.41
N PHE A 82 19.86 -42.77 16.91
CA PHE A 82 18.50 -42.42 16.51
C PHE A 82 17.98 -41.20 17.30
N PRO A 83 17.21 -40.30 16.68
CA PRO A 83 16.63 -39.14 17.38
C PRO A 83 15.59 -39.58 18.41
N LYS A 84 15.44 -38.79 19.48
CA LYS A 84 14.37 -38.99 20.46
C LYS A 84 13.01 -38.87 19.77
N GLN A 85 12.18 -39.91 19.85
CA GLN A 85 10.82 -39.90 19.33
C GLN A 85 9.90 -39.18 20.33
N THR A 86 9.45 -37.99 19.98
CA THR A 86 8.45 -37.23 20.74
C THR A 86 7.28 -36.90 19.83
N GLN A 87 6.04 -37.16 20.28
CA GLN A 87 4.86 -36.94 19.45
C GLN A 87 4.13 -35.63 19.75
N TYR A 88 4.01 -35.24 21.02
CA TYR A 88 3.16 -34.10 21.44
C TYR A 88 3.86 -33.21 22.45
N ASN A 89 3.57 -31.91 22.36
CA ASN A 89 3.96 -30.92 23.36
C ASN A 89 2.84 -29.88 23.49
N VAL A 90 1.75 -30.26 24.15
CA VAL A 90 0.53 -29.46 24.29
C VAL A 90 0.80 -27.99 24.69
N PRO A 91 1.69 -27.66 25.65
CA PRO A 91 2.02 -26.27 25.94
C PRO A 91 2.57 -25.48 24.74
N VAL A 92 3.47 -26.08 23.93
CA VAL A 92 4.01 -25.44 22.71
C VAL A 92 2.92 -25.32 21.66
N GLU A 93 2.04 -26.31 21.54
CA GLU A 93 0.92 -26.32 20.61
C GLU A 93 -0.07 -25.19 20.89
N ILE A 94 -0.37 -24.96 22.17
CA ILE A 94 -1.17 -23.81 22.61
C ILE A 94 -0.47 -22.50 22.26
N ALA A 95 0.84 -22.40 22.54
CA ALA A 95 1.61 -21.17 22.31
C ALA A 95 1.62 -20.76 20.84
N TYR A 96 1.96 -21.66 19.90
CA TYR A 96 1.99 -21.33 18.47
C TYR A 96 0.60 -21.15 17.86
N THR A 97 -0.48 -21.47 18.58
CA THR A 97 -1.86 -21.24 18.12
C THR A 97 -2.36 -19.87 18.58
N ILE A 98 -2.16 -19.54 19.85
CA ILE A 98 -2.64 -18.28 20.44
C ILE A 98 -1.82 -17.09 19.93
N ILE A 99 -0.49 -17.22 19.82
CA ILE A 99 0.37 -16.10 19.43
C ILE A 99 0.02 -15.55 18.02
N PRO A 100 -0.05 -16.37 16.96
CA PRO A 100 -0.45 -15.88 15.64
C PRO A 100 -1.87 -15.31 15.61
N PHE A 101 -2.80 -15.90 16.37
CA PHE A 101 -4.16 -15.38 16.48
C PHE A 101 -4.18 -13.95 17.02
N ILE A 102 -3.43 -13.67 18.10
CA ILE A 102 -3.32 -12.32 18.67
C ILE A 102 -2.69 -11.35 17.67
N ILE A 103 -1.62 -11.77 16.97
CA ILE A 103 -0.96 -10.92 15.95
C ILE A 103 -1.95 -10.51 14.87
N VAL A 104 -2.72 -11.47 14.33
CA VAL A 104 -3.72 -11.21 13.30
C VAL A 104 -4.84 -10.32 13.83
N ALA A 105 -5.34 -10.57 15.05
CA ALA A 105 -6.41 -9.76 15.64
C ALA A 105 -6.00 -8.28 15.79
N VAL A 106 -4.77 -8.02 16.23
CA VAL A 106 -4.24 -6.65 16.36
C VAL A 106 -4.09 -5.99 14.99
N LEU A 107 -3.51 -6.68 14.01
CA LEU A 107 -3.35 -6.15 12.65
C LEU A 107 -4.71 -5.86 11.99
N PHE A 108 -5.69 -6.76 12.18
CA PHE A 108 -7.05 -6.58 11.67
C PHE A 108 -7.71 -5.34 12.25
N TYR A 109 -7.63 -5.14 13.58
CA TYR A 109 -8.19 -3.96 14.23
C TYR A 109 -7.65 -2.66 13.64
N PHE A 110 -6.32 -2.52 13.52
CA PHE A 110 -5.71 -1.33 12.94
C PHE A 110 -6.04 -1.15 11.45
N THR A 111 -6.14 -2.25 10.70
CA THR A 111 -6.53 -2.22 9.29
C THR A 111 -7.95 -1.70 9.13
N ALA A 112 -8.92 -2.26 9.85
CA ALA A 112 -10.33 -1.87 9.77
C ALA A 112 -10.54 -0.38 10.13
N VAL A 113 -9.85 0.11 11.16
CA VAL A 113 -9.92 1.53 11.56
C VAL A 113 -9.39 2.45 10.47
N LYS A 114 -8.29 2.06 9.79
CA LYS A 114 -7.70 2.89 8.73
C LYS A 114 -8.47 2.81 7.42
N GLU A 115 -8.94 1.62 7.05
CA GLU A 115 -9.83 1.42 5.91
C GLU A 115 -11.07 2.31 6.02
N THR A 116 -11.75 2.28 7.17
CA THR A 116 -12.96 3.08 7.42
C THR A 116 -12.71 4.57 7.14
N LYS A 117 -11.54 5.10 7.52
CA LYS A 117 -11.18 6.51 7.27
C LYS A 117 -10.86 6.79 5.80
N ILE A 118 -10.32 5.83 5.06
CA ILE A 118 -9.96 5.98 3.65
C ILE A 118 -11.21 5.94 2.77
N VAL A 119 -12.18 5.08 3.11
CA VAL A 119 -13.41 4.90 2.32
C VAL A 119 -14.57 5.82 2.75
N GLU A 120 -14.40 6.55 3.84
CA GLU A 120 -15.38 7.54 4.30
C GLU A 120 -15.61 8.60 3.23
N LYS A 121 -16.87 8.76 2.82
CA LYS A 121 -17.29 9.76 1.83
C LYS A 121 -17.89 10.95 2.54
N THR A 122 -17.34 12.12 2.31
CA THR A 122 -17.86 13.36 2.89
C THR A 122 -18.89 14.00 1.98
N THR A 123 -19.87 14.72 2.54
CA THR A 123 -20.83 15.47 1.73
C THR A 123 -20.21 16.72 1.09
N THR A 124 -19.07 17.16 1.60
CA THR A 124 -18.36 18.37 1.17
C THR A 124 -16.99 18.02 0.57
N TYR A 125 -16.82 18.36 -0.71
CA TYR A 125 -15.57 18.26 -1.45
C TYR A 125 -15.39 19.52 -2.30
N ALA A 126 -14.14 19.88 -2.60
CA ALA A 126 -13.85 21.09 -3.36
C ALA A 126 -14.10 20.87 -4.85
N HIS A 127 -13.69 19.70 -5.36
CA HIS A 127 -13.74 19.38 -6.78
C HIS A 127 -14.21 17.96 -7.08
N GLU A 128 -14.76 17.76 -8.27
CA GLU A 128 -15.10 16.43 -8.79
C GLU A 128 -14.34 16.14 -10.08
N ILE A 129 -13.84 14.91 -10.20
CA ILE A 129 -13.24 14.38 -11.42
C ILE A 129 -13.90 13.04 -11.73
N THR A 130 -14.40 12.87 -12.95
CA THR A 130 -14.86 11.56 -13.41
C THR A 130 -13.68 10.78 -13.99
N VAL A 131 -13.60 9.49 -13.65
CA VAL A 131 -12.55 8.57 -14.09
C VAL A 131 -13.23 7.41 -14.79
N GLU A 132 -13.22 7.43 -16.11
CA GLU A 132 -13.80 6.38 -16.93
C GLU A 132 -12.68 5.52 -17.56
N GLY A 133 -12.71 4.23 -17.23
CA GLY A 133 -11.82 3.24 -17.84
C GLY A 133 -12.42 2.71 -19.14
N ILE A 134 -11.67 2.80 -20.23
CA ILE A 134 -12.07 2.39 -21.59
C ILE A 134 -11.00 1.48 -22.21
N GLN A 135 -11.34 0.65 -23.18
CA GLN A 135 -10.39 -0.20 -23.89
C GLN A 135 -9.61 0.63 -24.94
N TRP A 136 -8.30 0.83 -24.83
CA TRP A 136 -7.40 0.58 -23.70
C TRP A 136 -6.73 1.89 -23.28
N SER A 137 -7.48 2.76 -22.61
CA SER A 137 -7.06 4.09 -22.20
C SER A 137 -7.95 4.63 -21.07
N TRP A 138 -7.79 5.91 -20.74
CA TRP A 138 -8.54 6.59 -19.69
C TRP A 138 -9.23 7.84 -20.24
N GLN A 139 -10.40 8.13 -19.67
CA GLN A 139 -11.10 9.38 -19.82
C GLN A 139 -11.22 10.08 -18.47
N PHE A 140 -10.79 11.34 -18.41
CA PHE A 140 -10.91 12.18 -17.21
C PHE A 140 -11.84 13.35 -17.49
N GLY A 141 -12.99 13.38 -16.85
CA GLY A 141 -13.94 14.48 -16.96
C GLY A 141 -13.83 15.47 -15.81
N TYR A 142 -14.05 16.74 -16.12
CA TYR A 142 -14.06 17.86 -15.17
C TYR A 142 -15.43 18.53 -15.20
N PRO A 143 -16.43 18.03 -14.45
CA PRO A 143 -17.80 18.54 -14.50
C PRO A 143 -17.93 20.05 -14.26
N GLU A 144 -17.05 20.63 -13.43
CA GLU A 144 -16.97 22.08 -13.18
C GLU A 144 -16.62 22.92 -14.41
N ALA A 145 -15.92 22.33 -15.37
CA ALA A 145 -15.62 22.94 -16.67
C ALA A 145 -16.69 22.65 -17.74
N GLY A 146 -17.76 21.93 -17.38
CA GLY A 146 -18.88 21.59 -18.24
C GLY A 146 -18.91 20.11 -18.66
N PRO A 147 -20.04 19.62 -19.19
CA PRO A 147 -20.25 18.20 -19.47
C PRO A 147 -19.35 17.65 -20.60
N LYS A 148 -18.79 18.53 -21.44
CA LYS A 148 -17.88 18.16 -22.53
C LYS A 148 -16.40 18.24 -22.14
N ALA A 149 -16.08 18.70 -20.94
CA ALA A 149 -14.71 18.85 -20.46
C ALA A 149 -14.08 17.50 -20.09
N VAL A 150 -13.86 16.66 -21.10
CA VAL A 150 -13.35 15.30 -20.97
C VAL A 150 -12.03 15.18 -21.71
N LEU A 151 -10.98 14.81 -20.99
CA LEU A 151 -9.70 14.42 -21.56
C LEU A 151 -9.73 12.95 -21.92
N THR A 152 -9.62 12.63 -23.21
CA THR A 152 -9.50 11.24 -23.67
C THR A 152 -8.06 10.98 -24.09
N GLY A 153 -7.42 10.00 -23.45
CA GLY A 153 -6.10 9.55 -23.87
C GLY A 153 -6.15 8.43 -24.90
N THR A 154 -4.98 7.99 -25.36
CA THR A 154 -4.81 6.75 -26.12
C THR A 154 -3.58 5.98 -25.60
N PRO A 155 -3.40 4.68 -25.95
CA PRO A 155 -2.17 3.97 -25.61
C PRO A 155 -0.88 4.67 -26.06
N ALA A 156 -0.92 5.35 -27.22
CA ALA A 156 0.23 6.08 -27.76
C ALA A 156 0.43 7.43 -27.08
N ASN A 157 -0.65 8.07 -26.63
CA ASN A 157 -0.64 9.36 -25.94
C ASN A 157 -1.46 9.26 -24.64
N PRO A 158 -0.84 8.78 -23.55
CA PRO A 158 -1.49 8.66 -22.24
C PRO A 158 -2.03 10.02 -21.75
N PRO A 159 -3.24 10.04 -21.14
CA PRO A 159 -3.82 11.28 -20.66
C PRO A 159 -3.16 11.75 -19.35
N THR A 160 -3.16 13.06 -19.12
CA THR A 160 -2.71 13.67 -17.86
C THR A 160 -3.90 14.23 -17.10
N MET A 161 -4.24 13.61 -15.97
CA MET A 161 -5.20 14.12 -15.00
C MET A 161 -4.54 15.21 -14.16
N VAL A 162 -5.05 16.43 -14.23
CA VAL A 162 -4.61 17.55 -13.40
C VAL A 162 -5.46 17.60 -12.13
N VAL A 163 -4.83 17.78 -10.96
CA VAL A 163 -5.49 17.86 -9.66
C VAL A 163 -4.91 19.02 -8.82
N PRO A 164 -5.72 19.69 -7.98
CA PRO A 164 -5.25 20.77 -7.13
C PRO A 164 -4.52 20.25 -5.88
N LEU A 165 -3.47 20.96 -5.50
CA LEU A 165 -2.72 20.74 -4.26
C LEU A 165 -3.58 21.10 -3.04
N GLY A 166 -3.64 20.20 -2.06
CA GLY A 166 -4.20 20.47 -0.73
C GLY A 166 -5.73 20.52 -0.68
N GLU A 167 -6.41 20.38 -1.81
CA GLU A 167 -7.88 20.41 -1.89
C GLU A 167 -8.43 18.98 -2.04
N LYS A 168 -9.56 18.72 -1.35
CA LYS A 168 -10.22 17.41 -1.41
C LYS A 168 -10.96 17.26 -2.74
N VAL A 169 -10.62 16.22 -3.48
CA VAL A 169 -11.25 15.86 -4.75
C VAL A 169 -12.03 14.57 -4.59
N ARG A 170 -13.27 14.56 -5.10
CA ARG A 170 -14.06 13.35 -5.30
C ARG A 170 -13.79 12.79 -6.69
N TYR A 171 -13.50 11.50 -6.74
CA TYR A 171 -13.31 10.75 -7.98
C TYR A 171 -14.51 9.85 -8.18
N THR A 172 -15.26 10.06 -9.26
CA THR A 172 -16.38 9.21 -9.66
C THR A 172 -15.87 8.23 -10.71
N ILE A 173 -15.83 6.94 -10.37
CA ILE A 173 -15.05 5.92 -11.06
C ILE A 173 -15.99 4.93 -11.73
N THR A 174 -15.93 4.85 -13.05
CA THR A 174 -16.83 4.04 -13.90
C THR A 174 -16.06 3.33 -15.02
N SER A 175 -16.68 2.36 -15.68
CA SER A 175 -16.21 1.84 -16.96
C SER A 175 -17.39 1.62 -17.90
N ASN A 176 -17.14 1.77 -19.20
CA ASN A 176 -18.11 1.50 -20.26
C ASN A 176 -18.02 0.10 -20.88
N ASP A 177 -16.94 -0.65 -20.63
CA ASP A 177 -16.69 -1.91 -21.31
C ASP A 177 -16.36 -3.08 -20.37
N VAL A 178 -15.16 -3.13 -19.81
CA VAL A 178 -14.64 -4.21 -18.97
C VAL A 178 -14.16 -3.68 -17.63
N VAL A 179 -13.80 -4.58 -16.72
CA VAL A 179 -13.17 -4.15 -15.47
C VAL A 179 -11.79 -3.55 -15.73
N HIS A 180 -11.52 -2.39 -15.11
CA HIS A 180 -10.19 -1.79 -15.02
C HIS A 180 -9.87 -1.49 -13.55
N GLY A 181 -8.63 -1.06 -13.28
CA GLY A 181 -8.22 -0.66 -11.94
C GLY A 181 -7.55 0.69 -11.94
N PHE A 182 -8.22 1.73 -11.43
CA PHE A 182 -7.63 3.04 -11.27
C PHE A 182 -6.66 3.02 -10.09
N TRP A 183 -5.36 3.07 -10.38
CA TRP A 183 -4.32 2.98 -9.37
C TRP A 183 -3.27 4.09 -9.51
N ILE A 184 -3.03 4.80 -8.41
CA ILE A 184 -1.94 5.78 -8.28
C ILE A 184 -0.99 5.25 -7.20
N PRO A 185 0.10 4.55 -7.57
CA PRO A 185 0.99 3.90 -6.62
C PRO A 185 1.55 4.84 -5.55
N ALA A 186 1.98 6.04 -5.96
CA ALA A 186 2.57 7.03 -5.06
C ALA A 186 1.59 7.49 -3.96
N PHE A 187 0.29 7.47 -4.25
CA PHE A 187 -0.74 7.85 -3.30
C PHE A 187 -1.28 6.67 -2.48
N MET A 188 -0.77 5.46 -2.74
CA MET A 188 -1.22 4.21 -2.09
C MET A 188 -2.73 3.99 -2.19
N ILE A 189 -3.35 4.44 -3.28
CA ILE A 189 -4.80 4.35 -3.48
C ILE A 189 -5.14 3.64 -4.80
N GLN A 190 -6.10 2.73 -4.72
CA GLN A 190 -6.70 2.05 -5.86
C GLN A 190 -8.22 1.90 -5.70
N MET A 191 -8.93 1.87 -6.82
CA MET A 191 -10.32 1.43 -6.89
C MET A 191 -10.60 0.84 -8.27
N GLN A 192 -11.44 -0.19 -8.34
CA GLN A 192 -11.81 -0.79 -9.61
C GLN A 192 -12.83 0.07 -10.35
N ASN A 193 -12.68 0.15 -11.67
CA ASN A 193 -13.68 0.66 -12.58
C ASN A 193 -14.50 -0.53 -13.06
N LEU A 194 -15.79 -0.57 -12.74
CA LEU A 194 -16.66 -1.71 -13.00
C LEU A 194 -17.80 -1.30 -13.94
N PRO A 195 -18.04 -2.04 -15.04
CA PRO A 195 -19.19 -1.79 -15.89
C PRO A 195 -20.51 -1.88 -15.10
N GLY A 196 -21.35 -0.85 -15.22
CA GLY A 196 -22.65 -0.79 -14.54
C GLY A 196 -22.60 -0.44 -13.04
N VAL A 197 -21.43 -0.19 -12.47
CA VAL A 197 -21.26 0.20 -11.06
C VAL A 197 -20.46 1.49 -10.96
N THR A 198 -21.05 2.49 -10.31
CA THR A 198 -20.35 3.76 -10.01
C THR A 198 -19.65 3.64 -8.66
N ASN A 199 -18.32 3.50 -8.71
CA ASN A 199 -17.48 3.61 -7.53
C ASN A 199 -17.13 5.07 -7.26
N SER A 200 -16.73 5.37 -6.01
CA SER A 200 -16.15 6.68 -5.73
C SER A 200 -15.10 6.62 -4.63
N LEU A 201 -14.12 7.52 -4.75
CA LEU A 201 -13.04 7.73 -3.79
C LEU A 201 -12.91 9.23 -3.49
N GLU A 202 -12.44 9.56 -2.30
CA GLU A 202 -12.09 10.93 -1.94
C GLU A 202 -10.66 10.95 -1.40
N PHE A 203 -9.82 11.81 -1.97
CA PHE A 203 -8.50 12.06 -1.41
C PHE A 203 -7.99 13.45 -1.78
N THR A 204 -6.96 13.88 -1.05
CA THR A 204 -6.24 15.14 -1.28
C THR A 204 -4.81 14.82 -1.71
N ALA A 205 -4.32 15.48 -2.76
CA ALA A 205 -2.92 15.43 -3.15
C ALA A 205 -2.14 16.49 -2.35
N ASN A 206 -1.12 16.06 -1.60
CA ASN A 206 -0.45 16.91 -0.61
C ASN A 206 0.91 17.46 -1.09
N LYS A 207 1.40 17.01 -2.24
CA LYS A 207 2.70 17.42 -2.78
C LYS A 207 2.65 17.67 -4.29
N LEU A 208 3.13 18.85 -4.69
CA LEU A 208 3.30 19.22 -6.10
C LEU A 208 4.20 18.20 -6.82
N GLY A 209 3.88 17.93 -8.09
CA GLY A 209 4.66 16.99 -8.87
C GLY A 209 3.84 16.27 -9.93
N THR A 210 4.48 15.30 -10.55
CA THR A 210 3.89 14.45 -11.59
C THR A 210 4.07 13.00 -11.17
N TYR A 211 2.96 12.28 -11.03
CA TYR A 211 2.93 10.92 -10.51
C TYR A 211 2.35 9.97 -11.57
N PRO A 212 2.97 8.80 -11.80
CA PRO A 212 2.45 7.84 -12.75
C PRO A 212 1.18 7.17 -12.21
N GLY A 213 0.18 7.02 -13.07
CA GLY A 213 -1.01 6.21 -12.85
C GLY A 213 -1.05 5.02 -13.80
N ARG A 214 -1.65 3.91 -13.35
CA ARG A 214 -1.66 2.65 -14.10
C ARG A 214 -2.99 1.93 -13.94
N CYS A 215 -3.33 1.10 -14.93
CA CYS A 215 -4.30 0.03 -14.75
C CYS A 215 -3.66 -1.15 -14.00
N ASN A 216 -4.29 -1.63 -12.92
CA ASN A 216 -3.80 -2.79 -12.17
C ASN A 216 -4.76 -4.00 -12.14
N ILE A 217 -5.86 -3.94 -12.90
CA ILE A 217 -6.75 -5.08 -13.16
C ILE A 217 -6.70 -5.45 -14.63
N LEU A 218 -6.52 -6.73 -14.94
CA LEU A 218 -6.40 -7.23 -16.31
C LEU A 218 -7.65 -6.89 -17.13
N CYS A 219 -7.48 -6.08 -18.17
CA CYS A 219 -8.57 -5.55 -19.01
C CYS A 219 -8.44 -5.89 -20.51
N GLY A 220 -7.50 -6.78 -20.86
CA GLY A 220 -7.31 -7.29 -22.23
C GLY A 220 -5.92 -7.04 -22.80
N ARG A 221 -5.83 -7.04 -24.15
CA ARG A 221 -4.56 -7.11 -24.90
C ARG A 221 -3.58 -5.97 -24.54
N ASN A 222 -4.05 -4.73 -24.44
CA ASN A 222 -3.18 -3.58 -24.17
C ASN A 222 -3.22 -3.15 -22.70
N HIS A 223 -3.53 -4.06 -21.76
CA HIS A 223 -3.60 -3.77 -20.33
C HIS A 223 -2.37 -3.02 -19.80
N ALA A 224 -1.17 -3.47 -20.14
CA ALA A 224 0.08 -2.84 -19.69
C ALA A 224 0.32 -1.43 -20.27
N GLN A 225 -0.39 -1.04 -21.33
CA GLN A 225 -0.29 0.27 -21.97
C GLN A 225 -1.31 1.27 -21.42
N MET A 226 -2.19 0.85 -20.50
CA MET A 226 -3.17 1.72 -19.85
C MET A 226 -2.53 2.58 -18.76
N LEU A 227 -1.66 3.47 -19.20
CA LEU A 227 -0.97 4.44 -18.38
C LEU A 227 -1.74 5.76 -18.38
N PHE A 228 -1.58 6.51 -17.30
CA PHE A 228 -1.97 7.91 -17.22
C PHE A 228 -0.99 8.64 -16.32
N THR A 229 -1.10 9.95 -16.27
CA THR A 229 -0.26 10.79 -15.42
C THR A 229 -1.14 11.64 -14.53
N VAL A 230 -0.75 11.82 -13.27
CA VAL A 230 -1.39 12.73 -12.32
C VAL A 230 -0.48 13.93 -12.13
N LYS A 231 -0.91 15.11 -12.54
CA LYS A 231 -0.18 16.37 -12.34
C LYS A 231 -0.81 17.16 -11.22
N VAL A 232 -0.11 17.27 -10.09
CA VAL A 232 -0.54 18.06 -8.94
C VAL A 232 -0.04 19.49 -9.13
N VAL A 233 -0.97 20.43 -9.21
CA VAL A 233 -0.70 21.85 -9.47
C VAL A 233 -1.24 22.71 -8.34
N THR A 234 -0.83 23.98 -8.28
CA THR A 234 -1.39 24.92 -7.31
C THR A 234 -2.88 25.18 -7.59
N PRO A 235 -3.69 25.58 -6.59
CA PRO A 235 -5.11 25.89 -6.83
C PRO A 235 -5.35 26.97 -7.89
N SER A 236 -4.46 27.96 -8.01
CA SER A 236 -4.53 28.99 -9.06
C SER A 236 -4.28 28.41 -10.45
N GLU A 237 -3.29 27.54 -10.61
CA GLU A 237 -3.02 26.83 -11.87
C GLU A 237 -4.16 25.87 -12.22
N TYR A 238 -4.75 25.20 -11.23
CA TYR A 238 -5.89 24.32 -11.44
C TYR A 238 -7.10 25.10 -11.95
N LYS A 239 -7.41 26.24 -11.32
CA LYS A 239 -8.48 27.13 -11.79
C LYS A 239 -8.22 27.61 -13.21
N ALA A 240 -7.00 28.04 -13.53
CA ALA A 240 -6.65 28.45 -14.89
C ALA A 240 -6.82 27.30 -15.89
N TYR A 241 -6.45 26.07 -15.50
CA TYR A 241 -6.64 24.87 -16.29
C TYR A 241 -8.14 24.57 -16.55
N LEU A 242 -9.00 24.71 -15.54
CA LEU A 242 -10.45 24.55 -15.75
C LEU A 242 -11.00 25.57 -16.76
N GLU A 243 -10.51 26.81 -16.76
CA GLU A 243 -10.91 27.82 -17.75
C GLU A 243 -10.46 27.47 -19.17
N THR A 244 -9.29 26.84 -19.35
CA THR A 244 -8.87 26.38 -20.69
C THR A 244 -9.76 25.25 -21.19
N LEU A 245 -10.21 24.36 -20.31
CA LEU A 245 -11.18 23.31 -20.64
C LEU A 245 -12.55 23.90 -21.01
N LYS A 246 -13.03 24.91 -20.28
CA LYS A 246 -14.28 25.60 -20.63
C LYS A 246 -14.19 26.24 -22.01
N ALA A 247 -13.12 26.97 -22.29
CA ALA A 247 -12.92 27.66 -23.56
C ALA A 247 -12.79 26.70 -24.75
N SER A 248 -12.17 25.52 -24.54
CA SER A 248 -12.02 24.52 -25.60
C SER A 248 -13.32 23.76 -25.91
N ASN A 249 -14.32 23.85 -25.04
CA ASN A 249 -15.58 23.11 -25.13
C ASN A 249 -16.83 24.01 -25.30
N ALA A 250 -16.64 25.33 -25.38
CA ALA A 250 -17.64 26.32 -25.73
C ALA A 250 -17.86 26.34 -27.26
#